data_AF-A0A8K0VRI7-F1
#
_entry.id   AF-A0A8K0VRI7-F1
#
_cell.length_a   1.000
_cell.length_b   1.000
_cell.length_c   1.000
_cell.angle_alpha   90.00
_cell.angle_beta   90.00
_cell.angle_gamma   90.00
#
_symmetry.space_group_name_H-M   'P 1'
#
loop_
_entity.id
_entity.type
_entity.pdbx_description
1 polymer ?
#
loop_
_entity_poly.entity_id
_entity_poly.type
_entity_poly.pdbx_seq_one_letter_code
_entity_poly.pdbx_strand_id
1 'polypeptide(L)'
;MMSHINHPAASQADLAELHNAISSTLLRFPAEIRNRIYEYVLDSLVIVMNHIVERSSTANESRCYLDARAMNPSYSRRYAIREDLTRLCGLMFVCRRLYAETKLLPFKLGVIYIRWCCITRLQHVLNTTQLSSISCMSVVYHSSNSKNRFSDCTSVLPAFEALVGLKKVIWLGFPDEGASSRAERGRLVAEMKKRIGRDDIVVGFGR
;
A
#
# COMPACT_ATOMS: atom_id res chain seq x y z
N MET A 1 12.43 -55.40 20.08
CA MET A 1 12.34 -54.48 18.92
C MET A 1 12.36 -53.06 19.45
N MET A 2 13.53 -52.41 19.48
CA MET A 2 13.66 -51.00 19.84
C MET A 2 13.55 -50.17 18.55
N SER A 3 12.46 -49.41 18.43
CA SER A 3 12.28 -48.46 17.34
C SER A 3 13.27 -47.30 17.52
N HIS A 4 14.28 -47.24 16.65
CA HIS A 4 15.13 -46.06 16.51
C HIS A 4 14.28 -44.90 16.01
N ILE A 5 14.02 -43.93 16.87
CA ILE A 5 13.41 -42.65 16.51
C ILE A 5 14.51 -41.83 15.82
N ASN A 6 14.49 -41.79 14.49
CA ASN A 6 15.29 -40.84 13.72
C ASN A 6 14.73 -39.44 13.97
N HIS A 7 15.38 -38.65 14.80
CA HIS A 7 15.14 -37.21 14.82
C HIS A 7 15.69 -36.61 13.52
N PRO A 8 14.86 -35.90 12.72
CA PRO A 8 15.37 -35.21 11.55
C PRO A 8 16.39 -34.15 12.00
N ALA A 9 17.57 -34.17 11.37
CA ALA A 9 18.60 -33.17 11.61
C ALA A 9 18.02 -31.76 11.36
N ALA A 10 18.26 -30.84 12.28
CA ALA A 10 17.83 -29.45 12.14
C ALA A 10 18.40 -28.87 10.84
N SER A 11 17.55 -28.22 10.05
CA SER A 11 17.99 -27.63 8.78
C SER A 11 18.91 -26.44 9.05
N GLN A 12 19.75 -26.09 8.07
CA GLN A 12 20.60 -24.89 8.15
C GLN A 12 19.78 -23.61 8.38
N ALA A 13 18.52 -23.57 7.92
CA ALA A 13 17.61 -22.47 8.16
C ALA A 13 17.17 -22.39 9.63
N ASP A 14 16.94 -23.53 10.29
CA ASP A 14 16.55 -23.59 11.70
C ASP A 14 17.69 -23.11 12.60
N LEU A 15 18.94 -23.47 12.26
CA LEU A 15 20.13 -22.98 12.96
C LEU A 15 20.32 -21.46 12.80
N ALA A 16 20.10 -20.92 11.59
CA ALA A 16 20.16 -19.49 11.35
C ALA A 16 19.04 -18.73 12.10
N GLU A 17 17.85 -19.31 12.20
CA GLU A 17 16.73 -18.73 12.95
C GLU A 17 17.00 -18.73 14.46
N LEU A 18 17.54 -19.82 15.01
CA LEU A 18 17.96 -19.90 16.40
C LEU A 18 19.06 -18.88 16.70
N HIS A 19 20.08 -18.79 15.84
CA HIS A 19 21.13 -17.80 15.96
C HIS A 19 20.57 -16.37 15.92
N ASN A 20 19.63 -16.07 15.01
CA ASN A 20 19.00 -14.75 14.92
C ASN A 20 18.15 -14.44 16.16
N ALA A 21 17.42 -15.42 16.70
CA ALA A 21 16.64 -15.23 17.92
C ALA A 21 17.54 -14.87 19.12
N ILE A 22 18.75 -15.45 19.17
CA ILE A 22 19.73 -15.15 20.22
C ILE A 22 20.47 -13.86 19.92
N SER A 23 20.91 -13.57 18.69
CA SER A 23 21.81 -12.45 18.38
C SER A 23 21.09 -11.15 18.03
N SER A 24 19.85 -11.19 17.55
CA SER A 24 19.10 -10.01 17.14
C SER A 24 18.47 -9.30 18.34
N THR A 25 18.92 -8.09 18.62
CA THR A 25 18.31 -7.20 19.61
C THR A 25 16.80 -7.00 19.36
N LEU A 26 16.40 -6.91 18.09
CA LEU A 26 14.99 -6.72 17.73
C LEU A 26 14.14 -7.94 18.09
N LEU A 27 14.63 -9.16 17.85
CA LEU A 27 13.88 -10.40 18.11
C LEU A 27 13.79 -10.76 19.60
N ARG A 28 14.68 -10.22 20.43
CA ARG A 28 14.63 -10.38 21.89
C ARG A 28 13.52 -9.57 22.55
N PHE A 29 13.04 -8.51 21.91
CA PHE A 29 11.93 -7.73 22.45
C PHE A 29 10.63 -8.53 22.43
N PRO A 30 9.70 -8.30 23.39
CA PRO A 30 8.33 -8.80 23.29
C PRO A 30 7.63 -8.37 22.00
N ALA A 31 6.63 -9.14 21.57
CA ALA A 31 5.93 -8.88 20.30
C ALA A 31 5.27 -7.49 20.27
N GLU A 32 4.77 -7.03 21.41
CA GLU A 32 4.16 -5.72 21.58
C GLU A 32 5.13 -4.58 21.28
N ILE A 33 6.38 -4.71 21.76
CA ILE A 33 7.43 -3.71 21.50
C ILE A 33 7.85 -3.73 20.04
N ARG A 34 7.99 -4.93 19.44
CA ARG A 34 8.29 -5.05 18.00
C ARG A 34 7.21 -4.39 17.15
N ASN A 35 5.93 -4.64 17.46
CA ASN A 35 4.81 -4.03 16.76
C ASN A 35 4.83 -2.50 16.83
N ARG A 36 5.13 -1.93 18.01
CA ARG A 36 5.29 -0.46 18.17
C ARG A 36 6.45 0.09 17.34
N ILE A 37 7.56 -0.64 17.26
CA ILE A 37 8.69 -0.26 16.39
C ILE A 37 8.26 -0.29 14.92
N TYR A 38 7.57 -1.35 14.49
CA TYR A 38 7.07 -1.43 13.12
C TYR A 38 6.09 -0.30 12.80
N GLU A 39 5.17 -0.01 13.71
CA GLU A 39 4.25 1.13 13.58
C GLU A 39 5.01 2.43 13.42
N TYR A 40 5.96 2.71 14.31
CA TYR A 40 6.77 3.92 14.23
C TYR A 40 7.55 4.05 12.90
N VAL A 41 8.16 2.96 12.44
CA VAL A 41 8.95 2.96 11.19
C VAL A 41 8.06 3.08 9.95
N LEU A 42 6.88 2.45 9.95
CA LEU A 42 6.02 2.33 8.78
C LEU A 42 4.90 3.38 8.70
N ASP A 43 4.61 4.14 9.75
CA ASP A 43 3.53 5.15 9.78
C ASP A 43 3.75 6.27 8.75
N SER A 44 5.00 6.57 8.40
CA SER A 44 5.36 7.56 7.39
C SER A 44 5.58 6.96 5.98
N LEU A 45 5.28 5.67 5.80
CA LEU A 45 5.48 4.98 4.53
C LEU A 45 4.40 5.34 3.52
N VAL A 46 4.83 5.86 2.37
CA VAL A 46 3.97 6.05 1.20
C VAL A 46 4.38 5.07 0.11
N ILE A 47 3.45 4.22 -0.31
CA ILE A 47 3.66 3.29 -1.42
C ILE A 47 3.05 3.91 -2.66
N VAL A 48 3.89 4.30 -3.61
CA VAL A 48 3.48 4.95 -4.86
C VAL A 48 3.33 3.93 -5.96
N MET A 49 2.14 3.83 -6.54
CA MET A 49 1.93 3.09 -7.78
C MET A 49 2.33 3.96 -8.97
N ASN A 50 3.40 3.54 -9.65
CA ASN A 50 3.86 4.14 -10.87
C ASN A 50 3.28 3.42 -12.09
N HIS A 51 3.12 4.18 -13.17
CA HIS A 51 2.68 3.68 -14.46
C HIS A 51 3.66 4.20 -15.50
N ILE A 52 4.35 3.27 -16.16
CA ILE A 52 5.26 3.54 -17.27
C ILE A 52 4.58 3.07 -18.54
N VAL A 53 4.59 3.94 -19.56
CA VAL A 53 4.25 3.58 -20.92
C VAL A 53 5.58 3.50 -21.67
N GLU A 54 6.04 2.28 -21.95
CA GLU A 54 7.20 2.05 -22.79
C GLU A 54 6.71 2.10 -24.24
N ARG A 55 7.15 3.12 -24.98
CA ARG A 55 6.94 3.17 -26.42
C ARG A 55 7.97 2.27 -27.08
N SER A 56 7.57 1.05 -27.44
CA SER A 56 8.37 0.23 -28.36
C SER A 56 7.97 0.56 -29.81
N SER A 57 8.84 0.21 -30.76
CA SER A 57 8.57 0.40 -32.19
C SER A 57 7.38 -0.43 -32.70
N THR A 58 6.91 -1.41 -31.94
CA THR A 58 5.89 -2.38 -32.37
C THR A 58 4.66 -2.45 -31.45
N ALA A 59 4.72 -1.92 -30.22
CA ALA A 59 3.59 -1.87 -29.30
C ALA A 59 3.79 -0.83 -28.18
N ASN A 60 2.68 -0.27 -27.70
CA ASN A 60 2.67 0.46 -26.44
C ASN A 60 2.55 -0.55 -25.29
N GLU A 61 3.67 -0.95 -24.69
CA GLU A 61 3.64 -1.76 -23.47
C GLU A 61 3.44 -0.84 -22.26
N SER A 62 2.56 -1.25 -21.37
CA SER A 62 2.11 -0.43 -20.27
C SER A 62 2.30 -1.21 -18.97
N ARG A 63 3.30 -0.80 -18.17
CA ARG A 63 3.71 -1.49 -16.94
C ARG A 63 3.37 -0.66 -15.71
N CYS A 64 2.96 -1.34 -14.65
CA CYS A 64 2.77 -0.76 -13.34
C CYS A 64 3.69 -1.43 -12.33
N TYR A 65 4.23 -0.63 -11.41
CA TYR A 65 5.05 -1.14 -10.31
C TYR A 65 4.88 -0.25 -9.07
N LEU A 66 5.22 -0.81 -7.92
CA LEU A 66 5.19 -0.10 -6.64
C LEU A 66 6.58 0.40 -6.28
N ASP A 67 6.61 1.61 -5.75
CA ASP A 67 7.80 2.31 -5.26
C ASP A 67 7.49 2.76 -3.83
N ALA A 68 8.47 2.76 -2.94
CA ALA A 68 8.26 3.16 -1.56
C ALA A 68 8.95 4.50 -1.29
N ARG A 69 8.28 5.37 -0.53
CA ARG A 69 8.78 6.70 -0.22
C ARG A 69 8.54 7.00 1.24
N ALA A 70 9.58 7.46 1.93
CA ALA A 70 9.40 8.11 3.21
C ALA A 70 8.73 9.47 2.97
N MET A 71 7.59 9.70 3.59
CA MET A 71 6.96 11.03 3.57
C MET A 71 7.80 11.96 4.43
N ASN A 72 8.62 12.82 3.82
CA ASN A 72 9.27 13.88 4.56
C ASN A 72 8.28 15.06 4.69
N PRO A 73 7.83 15.43 5.90
CA PRO A 73 6.88 16.52 6.11
C PRO A 73 7.39 17.88 5.60
N SER A 74 8.72 18.02 5.48
CA SER A 74 9.39 19.29 5.14
C SER A 74 9.67 19.44 3.64
N TYR A 75 9.46 18.40 2.83
CA TYR A 75 9.75 18.46 1.39
C TYR A 75 8.48 18.44 0.55
N SER A 76 8.40 19.38 -0.39
CA SER A 76 7.43 19.31 -1.49
C SER A 76 7.55 17.97 -2.21
N ARG A 77 6.43 17.40 -2.68
CA ARG A 77 6.31 16.06 -3.32
C ARG A 77 7.35 15.73 -4.40
N ARG A 78 8.07 16.74 -4.91
CA ARG A 78 9.08 16.63 -5.96
C ARG A 78 10.43 16.07 -5.50
N TYR A 79 10.69 15.97 -4.19
CA TYR A 79 12.00 15.56 -3.64
C TYR A 79 11.99 14.33 -2.75
N ALA A 80 10.92 13.53 -2.77
CA ALA A 80 10.93 12.26 -2.06
C ALA A 80 12.05 11.37 -2.64
N ILE A 81 13.01 11.00 -1.80
CA ILE A 81 14.07 10.06 -2.15
C ILE A 81 13.37 8.77 -2.59
N ARG A 82 13.58 8.36 -3.85
CA ARG A 82 13.12 7.08 -4.35
C ARG A 82 13.95 6.01 -3.64
N GLU A 83 13.36 5.37 -2.65
CA GLU A 83 13.93 4.15 -2.11
C GLU A 83 13.18 2.98 -2.72
N ASP A 84 13.93 2.01 -3.23
CA ASP A 84 13.34 0.76 -3.65
C ASP A 84 12.49 0.19 -2.50
N LEU A 85 11.29 -0.30 -2.80
CA LEU A 85 10.41 -0.96 -1.83
C LEU A 85 11.19 -2.04 -1.07
N THR A 86 12.17 -2.66 -1.74
CA THR A 86 13.13 -3.60 -1.16
C THR A 86 13.95 -3.03 0.01
N ARG A 87 14.35 -1.75 -0.04
CA ARG A 87 15.13 -1.08 1.03
C ARG A 87 14.25 -0.70 2.22
N LEU A 88 13.08 -0.11 1.97
CA LEU A 88 12.14 0.24 3.03
C LEU A 88 11.51 -1.00 3.68
N CYS A 89 11.45 -2.10 2.93
CA CYS A 89 11.10 -3.41 3.44
C CYS A 89 12.30 -4.25 3.87
N GLY A 90 13.48 -3.66 4.10
CA GLY A 90 14.68 -4.38 4.58
C GLY A 90 14.41 -5.22 5.84
N LEU A 91 13.50 -4.76 6.71
CA LEU A 91 12.96 -5.52 7.85
C LEU A 91 12.38 -6.89 7.46
N MET A 92 11.73 -6.96 6.31
CA MET A 92 11.12 -8.19 5.78
C MET A 92 12.18 -9.19 5.31
N PHE A 93 13.41 -8.76 5.04
CA PHE A 93 14.47 -9.62 4.50
C PHE A 93 15.49 -10.12 5.54
N VAL A 94 15.36 -9.71 6.81
CA VAL A 94 16.32 -10.10 7.87
C VAL A 94 16.20 -11.57 8.24
N CYS A 95 14.99 -12.05 8.55
CA CYS A 95 14.73 -13.46 8.84
C CYS A 95 13.27 -13.84 8.57
N ARG A 96 12.98 -15.15 8.48
CA ARG A 96 11.64 -15.69 8.19
C ARG A 96 10.59 -15.25 9.20
N ARG A 97 10.94 -15.18 10.48
CA ARG A 97 10.05 -14.72 11.54
C ARG A 97 9.64 -13.26 11.34
N LEU A 98 10.61 -12.36 11.12
CA LEU A 98 10.31 -10.94 10.86
C LEU A 98 9.50 -10.78 9.58
N TYR A 99 9.82 -11.53 8.52
CA TYR A 99 9.01 -11.55 7.30
C TYR A 99 7.55 -11.92 7.58
N ALA A 100 7.32 -13.02 8.33
CA ALA A 100 5.98 -13.48 8.65
C ALA A 100 5.17 -12.44 9.44
N GLU A 101 5.82 -11.74 10.38
CA GLU A 101 5.22 -10.68 11.20
C GLU A 101 4.95 -9.40 10.37
N THR A 102 5.83 -9.05 9.44
CA THR A 102 5.86 -7.71 8.84
C THR A 102 5.36 -7.61 7.40
N LYS A 103 5.26 -8.72 6.64
CA LYS A 103 4.98 -8.70 5.19
C LYS A 103 3.70 -7.96 4.75
N LEU A 104 2.73 -7.79 5.65
CA LEU A 104 1.47 -7.08 5.38
C LEU A 104 1.43 -5.67 6.00
N LEU A 105 2.36 -5.34 6.91
CA LEU A 105 2.36 -4.07 7.62
C LEU A 105 2.55 -2.86 6.70
N PRO A 106 3.37 -2.90 5.63
CA PRO A 106 3.46 -1.79 4.68
C PRO A 106 2.10 -1.38 4.09
N PHE A 107 1.21 -2.35 3.83
CA PHE A 107 -0.13 -2.08 3.29
C PHE A 107 -1.12 -1.67 4.38
N LYS A 108 -0.97 -2.23 5.58
CA LYS A 108 -1.85 -1.96 6.71
C LYS A 108 -1.61 -0.60 7.35
N LEU A 109 -0.36 -0.15 7.40
CA LEU A 109 0.05 1.07 8.09
C LEU A 109 0.40 2.19 7.12
N GLY A 110 0.96 1.86 5.95
CA GLY A 110 1.31 2.83 4.94
C GLY A 110 0.10 3.38 4.16
N VAL A 111 0.36 4.43 3.39
CA VAL A 111 -0.62 5.04 2.49
C VAL A 111 -0.30 4.64 1.05
N ILE A 112 -1.25 3.99 0.38
CA ILE A 112 -1.12 3.69 -1.06
C ILE A 112 -1.44 4.96 -1.86
N TYR A 113 -0.44 5.58 -2.44
CA TYR A 113 -0.61 6.71 -3.35
C TYR A 113 -0.73 6.19 -4.79
N ILE A 114 -1.85 6.53 -5.45
CA ILE A 114 -2.18 5.99 -6.76
C ILE A 114 -2.84 7.03 -7.64
N ARG A 115 -2.53 7.03 -8.94
CA ARG A 115 -3.30 7.81 -9.91
C ARG A 115 -4.63 7.12 -10.17
N TRP A 116 -5.70 7.90 -10.32
CA TRP A 116 -7.06 7.36 -10.48
C TRP A 116 -7.16 6.29 -11.58
N CYS A 117 -6.51 6.51 -12.72
CA CYS A 117 -6.51 5.58 -13.87
C CYS A 117 -5.75 4.27 -13.63
N CYS A 118 -5.03 4.14 -12.51
CA CYS A 118 -4.25 2.96 -12.17
C CYS A 118 -4.95 2.06 -11.14
N ILE A 119 -6.08 2.47 -10.54
CA ILE A 119 -6.72 1.73 -9.45
C ILE A 119 -7.09 0.31 -9.88
N THR A 120 -7.69 0.14 -11.05
CA THR A 120 -8.06 -1.18 -11.61
C THR A 120 -6.85 -2.09 -11.80
N ARG A 121 -5.65 -1.52 -11.92
CA ARG A 121 -4.42 -2.28 -12.13
C ARG A 121 -3.76 -2.75 -10.84
N LEU A 122 -4.22 -2.31 -9.67
CA LEU A 122 -3.67 -2.77 -8.39
C LEU A 122 -3.72 -4.30 -8.28
N GLN A 123 -4.79 -4.91 -8.80
CA GLN A 123 -4.98 -6.36 -8.80
C GLN A 123 -3.94 -7.14 -9.62
N HIS A 124 -3.24 -6.47 -10.55
CA HIS A 124 -2.17 -7.08 -11.32
C HIS A 124 -0.82 -6.99 -10.62
N VAL A 125 -0.67 -6.11 -9.63
CA VAL A 125 0.60 -5.87 -8.94
C VAL A 125 0.60 -6.46 -7.53
N LEU A 126 -0.58 -6.59 -6.91
CA LEU A 126 -0.75 -7.09 -5.55
C LEU A 126 -1.62 -8.34 -5.53
N ASN A 127 -1.26 -9.30 -4.68
CA ASN A 127 -2.10 -10.46 -4.42
C ASN A 127 -3.29 -10.09 -3.52
N THR A 128 -4.27 -10.99 -3.43
CA THR A 128 -5.49 -10.79 -2.63
C THR A 128 -5.21 -10.45 -1.17
N THR A 129 -4.24 -11.11 -0.53
CA THR A 129 -3.90 -10.86 0.88
C THR A 129 -3.34 -9.44 1.08
N GLN A 130 -2.48 -8.98 0.17
CA GLN A 130 -1.95 -7.61 0.20
C GLN A 130 -3.05 -6.58 -0.05
N LEU A 131 -3.92 -6.80 -1.05
CA LEU A 131 -5.06 -5.93 -1.34
C LEU A 131 -6.00 -5.80 -0.14
N SER A 132 -6.35 -6.91 0.50
CA SER A 132 -7.19 -6.91 1.71
C SER A 132 -6.51 -6.29 2.93
N SER A 133 -5.19 -6.09 2.88
CA SER A 133 -4.45 -5.42 3.96
C SER A 133 -4.37 -3.91 3.80
N ILE A 134 -4.70 -3.37 2.61
CA ILE A 134 -4.67 -1.92 2.37
C ILE A 134 -5.71 -1.23 3.26
N SER A 135 -5.26 -0.39 4.20
CA SER A 135 -6.15 0.34 5.11
C SER A 135 -6.39 1.79 4.67
N CYS A 136 -5.41 2.40 3.99
CA CYS A 136 -5.43 3.80 3.60
C CYS A 136 -4.95 3.96 2.17
N MET A 137 -5.70 4.71 1.37
CA MET A 137 -5.36 5.02 -0.01
C MET A 137 -5.47 6.51 -0.26
N SER A 138 -4.52 7.06 -1.01
CA SER A 138 -4.54 8.41 -1.52
C SER A 138 -4.61 8.38 -3.04
N VAL A 139 -5.71 8.90 -3.59
CA VAL A 139 -6.03 8.82 -5.01
C VAL A 139 -5.84 10.18 -5.64
N VAL A 140 -5.04 10.24 -6.69
CA VAL A 140 -4.78 11.48 -7.41
C VAL A 140 -5.51 11.47 -8.73
N TYR A 141 -6.41 12.44 -8.88
CA TYR A 141 -7.11 12.66 -10.13
C TYR A 141 -6.33 13.66 -10.98
N HIS A 142 -5.83 13.20 -12.12
CA HIS A 142 -5.31 14.05 -13.18
C HIS A 142 -6.21 13.83 -14.39
N SER A 143 -7.13 14.76 -14.63
CA SER A 143 -7.83 14.84 -15.92
C SER A 143 -7.52 16.18 -16.56
N SER A 144 -7.07 16.11 -17.80
CA SER A 144 -6.99 17.26 -18.70
C SER A 144 -8.37 17.70 -19.19
N ASN A 145 -9.42 16.90 -19.00
CA ASN A 145 -10.75 17.14 -19.51
C ASN A 145 -11.75 17.42 -18.36
N SER A 146 -12.08 18.69 -18.17
CA SER A 146 -12.90 19.16 -17.04
C SER A 146 -14.37 18.76 -17.11
N LYS A 147 -14.88 18.32 -18.26
CA LYS A 147 -16.32 18.23 -18.50
C LYS A 147 -17.02 17.01 -17.87
N ASN A 148 -16.32 15.93 -17.52
CA ASN A 148 -16.91 14.67 -17.06
C ASN A 148 -16.23 14.06 -15.81
N ARG A 149 -15.76 14.91 -14.87
CA ARG A 149 -14.98 14.46 -13.71
C ARG A 149 -15.71 13.44 -12.83
N PHE A 150 -17.02 13.61 -12.63
CA PHE A 150 -17.81 12.73 -11.77
C PHE A 150 -18.00 11.33 -12.37
N SER A 151 -18.39 11.25 -13.65
CA SER A 151 -18.58 9.95 -14.33
C SER A 151 -17.28 9.15 -14.37
N ASP A 152 -16.16 9.84 -14.62
CA ASP A 152 -14.83 9.21 -14.61
C ASP A 152 -14.52 8.63 -13.23
N CYS A 153 -14.72 9.40 -12.16
CA CYS A 153 -14.52 8.91 -10.79
C CYS A 153 -15.43 7.72 -10.44
N THR A 154 -16.68 7.70 -10.94
CA THR A 154 -17.59 6.58 -10.66
C THR A 154 -17.19 5.27 -11.36
N SER A 155 -16.50 5.36 -12.50
CA SER A 155 -16.09 4.17 -13.27
C SER A 155 -15.08 3.27 -12.54
N VAL A 156 -14.29 3.85 -11.61
CA VAL A 156 -13.28 3.12 -10.84
C VAL A 156 -13.79 2.62 -9.48
N LEU A 157 -15.02 2.99 -9.09
CA LEU A 157 -15.61 2.56 -7.82
C LEU A 157 -15.69 1.04 -7.64
N PRO A 158 -16.01 0.24 -8.67
CA PRO A 158 -16.00 -1.22 -8.54
C PRO A 158 -14.62 -1.77 -8.11
N ALA A 159 -13.52 -1.11 -8.48
CA ALA A 159 -12.19 -1.56 -8.08
C ALA A 159 -11.93 -1.40 -6.56
N PHE A 160 -12.68 -0.53 -5.88
CA PHE A 160 -12.63 -0.39 -4.42
C PHE A 160 -13.33 -1.52 -3.68
N GLU A 161 -14.27 -2.23 -4.33
CA GLU A 161 -14.97 -3.37 -3.73
C GLU A 161 -13.99 -4.52 -3.40
N ALA A 162 -12.91 -4.65 -4.19
CA ALA A 162 -11.84 -5.60 -3.93
C ALA A 162 -10.95 -5.23 -2.73
N LEU A 163 -11.05 -3.99 -2.21
CA LEU A 163 -10.22 -3.46 -1.13
C LEU A 163 -10.93 -3.59 0.22
N VAL A 164 -11.24 -4.83 0.61
CA VAL A 164 -11.99 -5.15 1.84
C VAL A 164 -11.34 -4.59 3.12
N GLY A 165 -10.03 -4.35 3.12
CA GLY A 165 -9.33 -3.74 4.26
C GLY A 165 -9.46 -2.22 4.37
N LEU A 166 -9.97 -1.56 3.33
CA LEU A 166 -9.86 -0.11 3.18
C LEU A 166 -10.74 0.63 4.17
N LYS A 167 -10.14 1.52 4.96
CA LYS A 167 -10.82 2.34 5.97
C LYS A 167 -10.84 3.81 5.60
N LYS A 168 -9.87 4.27 4.80
CA LYS A 168 -9.70 5.68 4.49
C LYS A 168 -9.30 5.88 3.02
N VAL A 169 -9.97 6.82 2.36
CA VAL A 169 -9.62 7.30 1.02
C VAL A 169 -9.39 8.80 1.05
N ILE A 170 -8.24 9.24 0.54
CA ILE A 170 -7.87 10.66 0.47
C ILE A 170 -7.76 11.05 -1.00
N TRP A 171 -8.74 11.80 -1.51
CA TRP A 171 -8.70 12.32 -2.86
C TRP A 171 -7.80 13.55 -2.93
N LEU A 172 -6.76 13.49 -3.76
CA LEU A 172 -5.84 14.58 -4.04
C LEU A 172 -6.08 15.09 -5.46
N GLY A 173 -6.04 16.42 -5.64
CA GLY A 173 -6.09 17.01 -6.98
C GLY A 173 -7.50 17.16 -7.55
N PHE A 174 -8.49 17.53 -6.73
CA PHE A 174 -9.54 18.42 -7.25
C PHE A 174 -8.89 19.80 -7.36
N PRO A 175 -8.51 20.28 -8.55
CA PRO A 175 -7.81 21.55 -8.66
C PRO A 175 -8.65 22.66 -8.05
N ASP A 176 -8.03 23.45 -7.19
CA ASP A 176 -8.62 24.57 -6.45
C ASP A 176 -9.00 25.78 -7.33
N GLU A 177 -9.06 25.64 -8.66
CA GLU A 177 -9.35 26.79 -9.55
C GLU A 177 -10.63 26.63 -10.37
N GLY A 178 -11.42 25.57 -10.16
CA GLY A 178 -12.67 25.42 -10.90
C GLY A 178 -13.63 24.37 -10.36
N ALA A 179 -14.56 24.84 -9.51
CA ALA A 179 -15.97 24.45 -9.52
C ALA A 179 -16.36 22.98 -9.33
N SER A 180 -15.58 22.15 -8.65
CA SER A 180 -16.22 21.01 -7.97
C SER A 180 -16.92 21.51 -6.72
N SER A 181 -18.20 21.88 -6.88
CA SER A 181 -19.03 22.36 -5.79
C SER A 181 -18.95 21.39 -4.61
N ARG A 182 -19.06 21.90 -3.38
CA ARG A 182 -19.18 21.07 -2.17
C ARG A 182 -20.23 19.95 -2.34
N ALA A 183 -21.27 20.21 -3.14
CA ALA A 183 -22.28 19.24 -3.53
C ALA A 183 -21.74 18.08 -4.39
N GLU A 184 -20.84 18.32 -5.36
CA GLU A 184 -20.19 17.23 -6.11
C GLU A 184 -19.31 16.35 -5.25
N ARG A 185 -18.52 16.96 -4.36
CA ARG A 185 -17.72 16.23 -3.38
C ARG A 185 -18.62 15.37 -2.49
N GLY A 186 -19.71 15.94 -1.98
CA GLY A 186 -20.72 15.22 -1.20
C GLY A 186 -21.36 14.06 -1.98
N ARG A 187 -21.73 14.27 -3.25
CA ARG A 187 -22.27 13.22 -4.13
C ARG A 187 -21.26 12.08 -4.34
N LEU A 188 -19.98 12.39 -4.54
CA LEU A 188 -18.96 11.36 -4.73
C LEU A 188 -18.77 10.54 -3.46
N VAL A 189 -18.69 11.19 -2.29
CA VAL A 189 -18.61 10.48 -1.01
C VAL A 189 -19.82 9.59 -0.80
N ALA A 190 -21.03 10.11 -1.05
CA ALA A 190 -22.26 9.34 -0.91
C ALA A 190 -22.29 8.12 -1.84
N GLU A 191 -21.91 8.28 -3.11
CA GLU A 191 -21.87 7.19 -4.09
C GLU A 191 -20.79 6.16 -3.74
N MET A 192 -19.61 6.60 -3.26
CA MET A 192 -18.57 5.70 -2.77
C MET A 192 -19.06 4.85 -1.60
N LYS A 193 -19.64 5.48 -0.57
CA LYS A 193 -20.17 4.76 0.59
C LYS A 193 -21.26 3.78 0.20
N LYS A 194 -22.17 4.21 -0.68
CA LYS A 194 -23.27 3.38 -1.21
C LYS A 194 -22.75 2.15 -1.96
N ARG A 195 -21.78 2.31 -2.86
CA ARG A 195 -21.26 1.20 -3.67
C ARG A 195 -20.36 0.25 -2.90
N ILE A 196 -19.46 0.81 -2.09
CA ILE A 196 -18.56 -0.03 -1.28
C ILE A 196 -19.35 -0.70 -0.15
N GLY A 197 -20.55 -0.22 0.18
CA GLY A 197 -21.40 -0.77 1.24
C GLY A 197 -20.80 -0.56 2.61
N ARG A 198 -20.03 0.53 2.78
CA ARG A 198 -19.19 0.76 3.96
C ARG A 198 -19.27 2.20 4.44
N ASP A 199 -20.08 2.41 5.46
CA ASP A 199 -20.23 3.71 6.10
C ASP A 199 -19.02 4.13 6.92
N ASP A 200 -18.19 3.16 7.32
CA ASP A 200 -16.96 3.35 8.09
C ASP A 200 -15.80 3.93 7.26
N ILE A 201 -15.93 3.96 5.92
CA ILE A 201 -14.92 4.57 5.07
C ILE A 201 -14.93 6.09 5.24
N VAL A 202 -13.80 6.61 5.68
CA VAL A 202 -13.54 8.05 5.75
C VAL A 202 -13.04 8.52 4.39
N VAL A 203 -13.81 9.38 3.73
CA VAL A 203 -13.41 10.01 2.47
C VAL A 203 -13.02 11.46 2.74
N GLY A 204 -11.74 11.77 2.57
CA GLY A 204 -11.19 13.12 2.70
C GLY A 204 -10.77 13.70 1.35
N PHE A 205 -10.68 15.03 1.29
CA PHE A 205 -10.09 15.74 0.17
C PHE A 205 -8.84 16.45 0.68
N GLY A 206 -7.67 16.05 0.18
CA GLY A 206 -6.42 16.71 0.55
C GLY A 206 -6.32 18.09 -0.10
N ARG A 207 -5.68 19.01 0.61
CA ARG A 207 -5.22 20.27 0.06
C ARG A 207 -4.02 20.05 -0.87
#